data_AF-G9KT62-F1
#
_entry.id   AF-G9KT62-F1
#
_cell.length_a   1.000
_cell.length_b   1.000
_cell.length_c   1.000
_cell.angle_alpha   90.00
_cell.angle_beta   90.00
_cell.angle_gamma   90.00
#
_symmetry.space_group_name_H-M   'P 1'
#
loop_
_entity.id
_entity.type
_entity.pdbx_description
1 polymer ?
#
loop_
_entity_poly.entity_id
_entity_poly.type
_entity_poly.pdbx_seq_one_letter_code
_entity_poly.pdbx_strand_id
1 'polypeptide(L)'
;TCDVTAQMVLVCCWRSMKEVALLLGTLCQLLPMQSVPESSNGLLTVEQVKEVGDYFKHHLLQSRHRGAFELAYTGFVKLTEILNRCPNVSLQKLPEQWLWNVLEEIKCSDPSSKLCATRRSAGIPFYIQALLACEPKKGKMDLLKITMKELITLARPSDDSRSTVPQVHALNILRALFRDTRLGENIIPYVADGAKAAILGFTSPVWAVR
;
A
#
# COMPACT_ATOMS: atom_id res chain seq x y z
N THR A 1 17.88 -31.97 24.79
CA THR A 1 16.79 -31.01 24.57
C THR A 1 17.12 -30.21 23.34
N CYS A 2 16.21 -30.14 22.36
CA CYS A 2 16.46 -29.37 21.15
C CYS A 2 16.13 -27.91 21.47
N ASP A 3 17.15 -27.09 21.75
CA ASP A 3 16.93 -25.69 22.12
C ASP A 3 16.29 -24.94 20.95
N VAL A 4 15.06 -24.47 21.16
CA VAL A 4 14.35 -23.65 20.18
C VAL A 4 15.01 -22.28 20.17
N THR A 5 15.71 -21.98 19.08
CA THR A 5 16.39 -20.69 18.94
C THR A 5 15.37 -19.57 18.68
N ALA A 6 15.71 -18.33 19.08
CA ALA A 6 14.91 -17.15 18.74
C ALA A 6 14.69 -17.00 17.22
N GLN A 7 15.63 -17.47 16.40
CA GLN A 7 15.49 -17.53 14.95
C GLN A 7 14.39 -18.50 14.50
N MET A 8 14.29 -19.68 15.10
CA MET A 8 13.22 -20.64 14.80
C MET A 8 11.85 -20.08 15.13
N VAL A 9 11.69 -19.41 16.28
CA VAL A 9 10.43 -18.73 16.65
C VAL A 9 10.06 -17.67 15.62
N LEU A 10 11.02 -16.81 15.24
CA LEU A 10 10.80 -15.77 14.24
C LEU A 10 10.40 -16.37 12.90
N VAL A 11 11.02 -17.50 12.50
CA VAL A 11 10.70 -18.22 11.26
C VAL A 11 9.26 -18.73 11.26
N CYS A 12 8.85 -19.39 12.35
CA CYS A 12 7.48 -19.86 12.50
C CYS A 12 6.48 -18.70 12.48
N CYS A 13 6.75 -17.61 13.21
CA CYS A 13 5.86 -16.46 13.25
C CYS A 13 5.63 -15.85 11.86
N TRP A 14 6.68 -15.62 11.07
CA TRP A 14 6.49 -15.01 9.74
C TRP A 14 5.82 -15.96 8.75
N ARG A 15 6.07 -17.28 8.86
CA ARG A 15 5.35 -18.28 8.06
C ARG A 15 3.87 -18.34 8.44
N SER A 16 3.52 -18.27 9.72
CA SER A 16 2.12 -18.21 10.14
C SER A 16 1.44 -16.94 9.62
N MET A 17 2.08 -15.78 9.74
CA MET A 17 1.55 -14.52 9.19
C MET A 17 1.32 -14.61 7.67
N LYS A 18 2.23 -15.27 6.94
CA LYS A 18 2.07 -15.52 5.50
C LYS A 18 0.81 -16.31 5.20
N GLU A 19 0.64 -17.47 5.83
CA GLU A 19 -0.48 -18.35 5.50
C GLU A 19 -1.82 -17.71 5.93
N VAL A 20 -1.85 -16.93 7.02
CA VAL A 20 -3.01 -16.11 7.39
C VAL A 20 -3.32 -15.06 6.33
N ALA A 21 -2.33 -14.26 5.90
CA ALA A 21 -2.52 -13.25 4.86
C ALA A 21 -3.05 -13.84 3.55
N LEU A 22 -2.49 -14.97 3.11
CA LEU A 22 -2.94 -15.66 1.90
C LEU A 22 -4.33 -16.26 2.05
N LEU A 23 -4.63 -16.85 3.21
CA LEU A 23 -5.95 -17.38 3.52
C LEU A 23 -7.00 -16.29 3.49
N LEU A 24 -6.78 -15.17 4.19
CA LEU A 24 -7.72 -14.04 4.22
C LEU A 24 -8.00 -13.48 2.82
N GLY A 25 -6.95 -13.26 2.02
CA GLY A 25 -7.11 -12.82 0.63
C GLY A 25 -7.88 -13.83 -0.23
N THR A 26 -7.68 -15.13 0.01
CA THR A 26 -8.38 -16.21 -0.70
C THR A 26 -9.84 -16.34 -0.26
N LEU A 27 -10.14 -16.18 1.04
CA LEU A 27 -11.52 -16.17 1.54
C LEU A 27 -12.32 -15.03 0.92
N CYS A 28 -11.77 -13.81 0.89
CA CYS A 28 -12.42 -12.68 0.23
C CYS A 28 -12.61 -12.90 -1.28
N GLN A 29 -11.74 -13.68 -1.92
CA GLN A 29 -11.82 -13.97 -3.36
C GLN A 29 -12.85 -15.06 -3.71
N LEU A 30 -12.99 -16.07 -2.86
CA LEU A 30 -13.78 -17.26 -3.17
C LEU A 30 -15.16 -17.28 -2.50
N LEU A 31 -15.33 -16.62 -1.36
CA LEU A 31 -16.57 -16.67 -0.61
C LEU A 31 -17.55 -15.58 -1.10
N PRO A 32 -18.84 -15.91 -1.29
CA PRO A 32 -19.84 -14.92 -1.63
C PRO A 32 -20.02 -13.94 -0.46
N MET A 33 -19.98 -12.64 -0.76
CA MET A 33 -20.31 -11.61 0.22
C MET A 33 -21.81 -11.48 0.38
N GLN A 34 -22.26 -11.24 1.61
CA GLN A 34 -23.65 -10.89 1.88
C GLN A 34 -23.95 -9.52 1.26
N SER A 35 -24.76 -9.51 0.21
CA SER A 35 -25.23 -8.27 -0.42
C SER A 35 -26.39 -7.63 0.36
N VAL A 36 -27.15 -8.45 1.10
CA VAL A 36 -28.32 -8.04 1.89
C VAL A 36 -28.35 -8.84 3.21
N PRO A 37 -28.69 -8.23 4.36
CA PRO A 37 -28.73 -8.91 5.67
C PRO A 37 -29.60 -10.17 5.72
N GLU A 38 -30.62 -10.25 4.85
CA GLU A 38 -31.58 -11.37 4.80
C GLU A 38 -31.22 -12.45 3.78
N SER A 39 -30.12 -12.29 3.03
CA SER A 39 -29.67 -13.29 2.06
C SER A 39 -28.86 -14.39 2.75
N SER A 40 -29.42 -15.60 2.84
CA SER A 40 -28.79 -16.78 3.46
C SER A 40 -27.57 -17.33 2.69
N ASN A 41 -27.25 -16.75 1.52
CA ASN A 41 -26.24 -17.27 0.60
C ASN A 41 -24.85 -16.62 0.72
N GLY A 42 -24.69 -15.56 1.52
CA GLY A 42 -23.39 -14.92 1.73
C GLY A 42 -22.69 -15.47 2.98
N LEU A 43 -21.40 -15.79 2.84
CA LEU A 43 -20.56 -16.33 3.92
C LEU A 43 -19.65 -15.27 4.56
N LEU A 44 -19.43 -14.13 3.90
CA LEU A 44 -18.67 -13.00 4.42
C LEU A 44 -19.55 -11.78 4.62
N THR A 45 -19.49 -11.18 5.81
CA THR A 45 -20.14 -9.90 6.12
C THR A 45 -19.28 -8.72 5.65
N VAL A 46 -19.90 -7.55 5.50
CA VAL A 46 -19.19 -6.31 5.16
C VAL A 46 -18.15 -5.96 6.24
N GLU A 47 -18.49 -6.18 7.51
CA GLU A 47 -17.63 -5.93 8.66
C GLU A 47 -16.39 -6.83 8.64
N GLN A 48 -16.56 -8.14 8.37
CA GLN A 48 -15.43 -9.05 8.23
C GLN A 48 -14.47 -8.63 7.11
N VAL A 49 -15.00 -8.15 5.98
CA VAL A 49 -14.17 -7.65 4.88
C VAL A 49 -13.39 -6.40 5.30
N LYS A 50 -14.00 -5.50 6.08
CA LYS A 50 -13.31 -4.32 6.63
C LYS A 50 -12.22 -4.73 7.62
N GLU A 51 -12.48 -5.68 8.52
CA GLU A 51 -11.49 -6.21 9.46
C GLU A 51 -10.29 -6.85 8.74
N VAL A 52 -10.54 -7.58 7.65
CA VAL A 52 -9.48 -8.12 6.78
C VAL A 52 -8.68 -6.99 6.11
N GLY A 53 -9.35 -5.93 5.65
CA GLY A 53 -8.70 -4.72 5.16
C GLY A 53 -7.80 -4.06 6.21
N ASP A 54 -8.28 -3.92 7.44
CA ASP A 54 -7.51 -3.35 8.55
C ASP A 54 -6.33 -4.23 8.96
N TYR A 55 -6.46 -5.55 8.90
CA TYR A 55 -5.36 -6.49 9.07
C TYR A 55 -4.23 -6.22 8.05
N PHE A 56 -4.57 -6.13 6.76
CA PHE A 56 -3.57 -5.85 5.73
C PHE A 56 -2.95 -4.47 5.87
N LYS A 57 -3.76 -3.44 6.17
CA LYS A 57 -3.28 -2.07 6.43
C LYS A 57 -2.27 -2.04 7.57
N HIS A 58 -2.60 -2.69 8.68
CA HIS A 58 -1.71 -2.80 9.83
C HIS A 58 -0.37 -3.41 9.43
N HIS A 59 -0.39 -4.55 8.74
CA HIS A 59 0.83 -5.24 8.35
C HIS A 59 1.62 -4.53 7.23
N LEU A 60 0.98 -3.87 6.28
CA LEU A 60 1.67 -3.15 5.22
C LEU A 60 2.25 -1.82 5.69
N LEU A 61 1.56 -1.11 6.59
CA LEU A 61 1.99 0.23 7.01
C LEU A 61 2.85 0.23 8.27
N GLN A 62 2.74 -0.81 9.12
CA GLN A 62 3.43 -0.84 10.42
C GLN A 62 4.46 -1.96 10.54
N SER A 63 4.42 -2.98 9.66
CA SER A 63 5.33 -4.11 9.79
C SER A 63 6.77 -3.72 9.47
N ARG A 64 7.65 -4.36 10.23
CA ARG A 64 9.08 -4.06 10.26
C ARG A 64 9.93 -5.08 9.52
N HIS A 65 9.37 -6.24 9.25
CA HIS A 65 10.06 -7.36 8.63
C HIS A 65 9.67 -7.44 7.16
N ARG A 66 10.66 -7.48 6.26
CA ARG A 66 10.42 -7.52 4.81
C ARG A 66 9.51 -8.64 4.38
N GLY A 67 9.78 -9.85 4.87
CA GLY A 67 8.94 -11.00 4.59
C GLY A 67 7.51 -10.84 5.10
N ALA A 68 7.24 -10.03 6.12
CA ALA A 68 5.87 -9.87 6.62
C ALA A 68 5.03 -8.97 5.69
N PHE A 69 5.55 -7.84 5.23
CA PHE A 69 4.78 -6.96 4.34
C PHE A 69 4.71 -7.46 2.88
N GLU A 70 5.73 -8.15 2.36
CA GLU A 70 5.67 -8.72 0.99
C GLU A 70 4.58 -9.81 0.87
N LEU A 71 4.35 -10.54 1.96
CA LEU A 71 3.35 -11.61 2.00
C LEU A 71 1.95 -11.06 2.30
N ALA A 72 1.85 -10.08 3.21
CA ALA A 72 0.62 -9.31 3.40
C ALA A 72 0.18 -8.65 2.09
N TYR A 73 1.11 -8.12 1.30
CA TYR A 73 0.84 -7.54 -0.01
C TYR A 73 0.16 -8.52 -0.96
N THR A 74 0.61 -9.78 -1.01
CA THR A 74 0.01 -10.80 -1.90
C THR A 74 -1.46 -11.05 -1.55
N GLY A 75 -1.80 -11.15 -0.25
CA GLY A 75 -3.18 -11.26 0.20
C GLY A 75 -3.99 -9.99 -0.06
N PHE A 76 -3.38 -8.82 0.15
CA PHE A 76 -4.03 -7.53 -0.05
C PHE A 76 -4.37 -7.24 -1.52
N VAL A 77 -3.53 -7.68 -2.47
CA VAL A 77 -3.85 -7.63 -3.91
C VAL A 77 -5.15 -8.39 -4.20
N LYS A 78 -5.32 -9.61 -3.66
CA LYS A 78 -6.56 -10.38 -3.82
C LYS A 78 -7.78 -9.64 -3.27
N LEU A 79 -7.65 -9.02 -2.09
CA LEU A 79 -8.73 -8.23 -1.49
C LEU A 79 -9.11 -7.03 -2.39
N THR A 80 -8.11 -6.24 -2.80
CA THR A 80 -8.34 -5.01 -3.58
C THR A 80 -8.93 -5.28 -4.97
N GLU A 81 -8.57 -6.39 -5.61
CA GLU A 81 -9.20 -6.86 -6.85
C GLU A 81 -10.70 -7.14 -6.68
N ILE A 82 -11.09 -7.71 -5.53
CA ILE A 82 -12.48 -8.02 -5.21
C ILE A 82 -13.26 -6.75 -4.87
N LEU A 83 -12.71 -5.88 -4.02
CA LEU A 83 -13.37 -4.64 -3.60
C LEU A 83 -13.84 -3.79 -4.80
N ASN A 84 -13.02 -3.70 -5.85
CA ASN A 84 -13.36 -2.96 -7.07
C ASN A 84 -14.47 -3.61 -7.93
N ARG A 85 -14.79 -4.89 -7.68
CA ARG A 85 -15.83 -5.65 -8.38
C ARG A 85 -17.05 -5.93 -7.51
N CYS A 86 -16.99 -5.64 -6.22
CA CYS A 86 -18.09 -5.85 -5.27
C CYS A 86 -19.31 -5.03 -5.67
N PRO A 87 -20.55 -5.54 -5.63
CA PRO A 87 -21.74 -4.70 -5.85
C PRO A 87 -22.00 -3.71 -4.71
N ASN A 88 -21.40 -3.94 -3.54
CA ASN A 88 -21.57 -3.08 -2.38
C ASN A 88 -20.74 -1.79 -2.51
N VAL A 89 -21.42 -0.65 -2.67
CA VAL A 89 -20.79 0.68 -2.85
C VAL A 89 -19.90 1.08 -1.67
N SER A 90 -20.24 0.69 -0.44
CA SER A 90 -19.41 1.02 0.73
C SER A 90 -18.05 0.34 0.68
N LEU A 91 -18.00 -0.91 0.20
CA LEU A 91 -16.77 -1.67 0.01
C LEU A 91 -15.98 -1.18 -1.21
N GLN A 92 -16.65 -0.86 -2.33
CA GLN A 92 -16.00 -0.31 -3.52
C GLN A 92 -15.24 0.99 -3.25
N LYS A 93 -15.70 1.81 -2.30
CA LYS A 93 -15.06 3.09 -1.95
C LYS A 93 -13.85 2.95 -1.03
N LEU A 94 -13.64 1.78 -0.40
CA LEU A 94 -12.55 1.59 0.55
C LEU A 94 -11.16 1.80 -0.06
N PRO A 95 -10.82 1.24 -1.24
CA PRO A 95 -9.50 1.44 -1.83
C PRO A 95 -9.14 2.90 -2.07
N GLU A 96 -10.11 3.71 -2.54
CA GLU A 96 -9.95 5.15 -2.72
C GLU A 96 -9.71 5.85 -1.37
N GLN A 97 -10.56 5.61 -0.37
CA GLN A 97 -10.42 6.20 0.96
C GLN A 97 -9.07 5.85 1.60
N TRP A 98 -8.65 4.60 1.46
CA TRP A 98 -7.38 4.07 1.94
C TRP A 98 -6.17 4.73 1.29
N LEU A 99 -6.25 5.02 0.00
CA LEU A 99 -5.23 5.74 -0.75
C LEU A 99 -5.13 7.20 -0.29
N TRP A 100 -6.26 7.89 -0.17
CA TRP A 100 -6.30 9.27 0.31
C TRP A 100 -5.73 9.41 1.72
N ASN A 101 -6.13 8.53 2.64
CA ASN A 101 -5.66 8.57 4.02
C ASN A 101 -4.14 8.40 4.11
N VAL A 102 -3.55 7.47 3.34
CA VAL A 102 -2.10 7.27 3.39
C VAL A 102 -1.34 8.41 2.71
N LEU A 103 -1.87 8.99 1.63
CA LEU A 103 -1.26 10.16 0.98
C LEU A 103 -1.28 11.38 1.90
N GLU A 104 -2.37 11.59 2.63
CA GLU A 104 -2.48 12.67 3.60
C GLU A 104 -1.54 12.47 4.79
N GLU A 105 -1.43 11.24 5.30
CA GLU A 105 -0.48 10.91 6.37
C GLU A 105 0.98 11.14 5.93
N ILE A 106 1.32 10.86 4.66
CA ILE A 106 2.64 11.17 4.09
C ILE A 106 2.87 12.69 4.01
N LYS A 107 1.88 13.49 3.63
CA LYS A 107 2.01 14.95 3.52
C LYS A 107 2.22 15.61 4.88
N CYS A 108 1.39 15.24 5.85
CA CYS A 108 1.36 15.90 7.17
C CYS A 108 2.65 15.73 7.96
N SER A 109 3.47 14.71 7.67
CA SER A 109 4.77 14.48 8.35
C SER A 109 4.68 14.47 9.87
N ASP A 110 3.53 14.08 10.43
CA ASP A 110 3.30 14.19 11.87
C ASP A 110 4.36 13.36 12.62
N PRO A 111 5.16 13.95 13.53
CA PRO A 111 6.13 13.21 14.33
C PRO A 111 5.50 12.08 15.15
N SER A 112 4.19 12.16 15.43
CA SER A 112 3.39 11.13 16.09
C SER A 112 2.78 10.11 15.12
N SER A 113 2.87 10.33 13.81
CA SER A 113 2.43 9.38 12.79
C SER A 113 3.19 8.06 12.94
N LYS A 114 2.43 6.97 12.80
CA LYS A 114 2.98 5.61 12.78
C LYS A 114 3.83 5.35 11.53
N LEU A 115 3.72 6.20 10.50
CA LEU A 115 4.61 6.22 9.33
C LEU A 115 5.92 6.91 9.71
N CYS A 116 6.73 6.25 10.54
CA CYS A 116 7.94 6.85 11.09
C CYS A 116 9.00 7.13 10.01
N ALA A 117 9.59 8.33 10.09
CA ALA A 117 10.73 8.85 9.35
C ALA A 117 12.01 7.99 9.36
N THR A 118 12.09 6.98 10.24
CA THR A 118 13.24 6.07 10.28
C THR A 118 12.92 4.73 9.59
N ARG A 119 13.56 4.53 8.43
CA ARG A 119 13.81 3.26 7.74
C ARG A 119 12.64 2.37 7.30
N ARG A 120 11.35 2.62 7.59
CA ARG A 120 10.30 1.64 7.21
C ARG A 120 9.02 2.20 6.61
N SER A 121 9.18 3.12 5.66
CA SER A 121 8.28 3.26 4.52
C SER A 121 8.19 1.99 3.65
N ALA A 122 8.87 0.89 3.99
CA ALA A 122 9.13 -0.22 3.08
C ALA A 122 7.86 -0.92 2.58
N GLY A 123 6.79 -0.96 3.37
CA GLY A 123 5.49 -1.52 2.96
C GLY A 123 4.51 -0.51 2.34
N ILE A 124 4.75 0.80 2.48
CA ILE A 124 3.89 1.85 1.88
C ILE A 124 3.87 1.74 0.34
N PRO A 125 5.00 1.57 -0.37
CA PRO A 125 4.98 1.33 -1.80
C PRO A 125 4.12 0.13 -2.18
N PHE A 126 4.23 -1.00 -1.47
CA PHE A 126 3.42 -2.19 -1.73
C PHE A 126 1.92 -1.91 -1.51
N TYR A 127 1.58 -1.18 -0.45
CA TYR A 127 0.21 -0.77 -0.17
C TYR A 127 -0.39 0.07 -1.31
N ILE A 128 0.30 1.12 -1.74
CA ILE A 128 -0.15 2.00 -2.83
C ILE A 128 -0.17 1.24 -4.17
N GLN A 129 0.84 0.40 -4.44
CA GLN A 129 0.90 -0.45 -5.63
C GLN A 129 -0.30 -1.39 -5.73
N ALA A 130 -0.75 -1.99 -4.62
CA ALA A 130 -1.93 -2.87 -4.63
C ALA A 130 -3.19 -2.09 -4.96
N LEU A 131 -3.37 -0.90 -4.38
CA LEU A 131 -4.53 -0.04 -4.62
C LEU A 131 -4.60 0.44 -6.07
N LEU A 132 -3.49 0.98 -6.59
CA LEU A 132 -3.43 1.55 -7.94
C LEU A 132 -3.48 0.49 -9.04
N ALA A 133 -2.84 -0.67 -8.83
CA ALA A 133 -2.86 -1.74 -9.85
C ALA A 133 -4.26 -2.34 -10.05
N CYS A 134 -5.12 -2.26 -9.04
CA CYS A 134 -6.48 -2.76 -9.10
C CYS A 134 -7.47 -1.74 -9.68
N GLU A 135 -7.07 -0.48 -9.87
CA GLU A 135 -7.93 0.57 -10.42
C GLU A 135 -8.56 0.15 -11.77
N PRO A 136 -9.89 0.30 -11.96
CA PRO A 136 -10.54 -0.09 -13.20
C PRO A 136 -10.00 0.64 -14.44
N LYS A 137 -9.31 -0.08 -15.33
CA LYS A 137 -8.71 0.46 -16.58
C LYS A 137 -9.71 1.01 -17.59
N LYS A 138 -11.00 0.66 -17.48
CA LYS A 138 -12.07 1.14 -18.36
C LYS A 138 -12.56 2.55 -18.01
N GLY A 139 -12.13 3.11 -16.88
CA GLY A 139 -12.42 4.48 -16.46
C GLY A 139 -11.25 5.44 -16.72
N LYS A 140 -11.44 6.72 -16.39
CA LYS A 140 -10.32 7.65 -16.22
C LYS A 140 -9.57 7.15 -14.98
N MET A 141 -8.32 6.71 -15.12
CA MET A 141 -7.47 6.26 -14.00
C MET A 141 -7.12 7.44 -13.07
N ASP A 142 -8.14 7.99 -12.42
CA ASP A 142 -8.08 9.23 -11.67
C ASP A 142 -7.27 9.05 -10.40
N LEU A 143 -7.31 7.86 -9.75
CA LEU A 143 -6.51 7.59 -8.56
C LEU A 143 -5.02 7.55 -8.90
N LEU A 144 -4.62 6.85 -9.97
CA LEU A 144 -3.23 6.86 -10.44
C LEU A 144 -2.78 8.27 -10.79
N LYS A 145 -3.60 9.02 -11.55
CA LYS A 145 -3.26 10.37 -12.01
C LYS A 145 -3.02 11.32 -10.84
N ILE A 146 -3.95 11.34 -9.89
CA ILE A 146 -3.87 12.16 -8.68
C ILE A 146 -2.64 11.75 -7.87
N THR A 147 -2.46 10.46 -7.60
CA THR A 147 -1.35 9.95 -6.80
C THR A 147 0.00 10.31 -7.41
N MET A 148 0.18 10.12 -8.71
CA MET A 148 1.43 10.49 -9.39
C MET A 148 1.70 12.00 -9.31
N LYS A 149 0.68 12.84 -9.50
CA LYS A 149 0.82 14.30 -9.38
C LYS A 149 1.23 14.73 -7.97
N GLU A 150 0.60 14.17 -6.95
CA GLU A 150 0.92 14.47 -5.55
C GLU A 150 2.33 14.01 -5.19
N LEU A 151 2.69 12.76 -5.51
CA LEU A 151 4.01 12.21 -5.21
C LEU A 151 5.13 12.95 -5.96
N ILE A 152 4.94 13.31 -7.23
CA ILE A 152 5.91 14.12 -7.98
C ILE A 152 6.10 15.49 -7.33
N THR A 153 5.01 16.10 -6.86
CA THR A 153 5.07 17.39 -6.17
C THR A 153 5.85 17.27 -4.86
N LEU A 154 5.57 16.23 -4.06
CA LEU A 154 6.28 15.95 -2.80
C LEU A 154 7.75 15.55 -2.99
N ALA A 155 8.10 14.94 -4.12
CA ALA A 155 9.46 14.50 -4.41
C ALA A 155 10.41 15.65 -4.80
N ARG A 156 9.87 16.81 -5.18
CA ARG A 156 10.69 17.98 -5.53
C ARG A 156 11.41 18.51 -4.29
N PRO A 157 12.65 19.01 -4.45
CA PRO A 157 13.32 19.72 -3.36
C PRO A 157 12.45 20.90 -2.89
N SER A 158 12.32 21.03 -1.57
CA SER A 158 11.69 22.18 -0.93
C SER A 158 12.76 22.95 -0.18
N ASP A 159 12.72 24.28 -0.25
CA ASP A 159 13.58 25.17 0.53
C ASP A 159 13.14 25.23 2.02
N ASP A 160 12.00 24.60 2.34
CA ASP A 160 11.40 24.62 3.66
C ASP A 160 12.11 23.61 4.60
N SER A 161 12.72 24.11 5.68
CA SER A 161 13.56 23.34 6.62
C SER A 161 12.78 22.40 7.54
N ARG A 162 11.46 22.28 7.35
CA ARG A 162 10.54 21.62 8.30
C ARG A 162 10.67 20.10 8.34
N SER A 163 10.83 19.42 7.21
CA SER A 163 11.03 17.96 7.15
C SER A 163 11.31 17.46 5.73
N THR A 164 12.29 16.57 5.56
CA THR A 164 12.51 15.86 4.28
C THR A 164 11.74 14.53 4.19
N VAL A 165 11.01 14.17 5.24
CA VAL A 165 10.34 12.86 5.36
C VAL A 165 9.34 12.60 4.22
N PRO A 166 8.42 13.53 3.87
CA PRO A 166 7.51 13.33 2.73
C PRO A 166 8.23 13.09 1.42
N GLN A 167 9.34 13.81 1.21
CA GLN A 167 10.16 13.68 0.00
C GLN A 167 10.75 12.27 -0.10
N VAL A 168 11.28 11.75 1.01
CA VAL A 168 11.82 10.39 1.09
C VAL A 168 10.73 9.34 0.82
N HIS A 169 9.53 9.51 1.40
CA HIS A 169 8.41 8.62 1.11
C HIS A 169 8.01 8.67 -0.37
N ALA A 170 7.84 9.89 -0.91
CA ALA A 170 7.43 10.10 -2.29
C ALA A 170 8.41 9.48 -3.28
N LEU A 171 9.72 9.69 -3.11
CA LEU A 171 10.75 9.11 -3.97
C LEU A 171 10.73 7.57 -3.91
N ASN A 172 10.55 6.98 -2.73
CA ASN A 172 10.47 5.53 -2.57
C ASN A 172 9.21 4.92 -3.21
N ILE A 173 8.07 5.60 -3.09
CA ILE A 173 6.82 5.15 -3.70
C ILE A 173 6.91 5.28 -5.22
N LEU A 174 7.37 6.43 -5.74
CA LEU A 174 7.58 6.64 -7.18
C LEU A 174 8.50 5.56 -7.75
N ARG A 175 9.62 5.25 -7.10
CA ARG A 175 10.54 4.18 -7.51
C ARG A 175 9.85 2.83 -7.64
N ALA A 176 8.91 2.50 -6.75
CA ALA A 176 8.16 1.26 -6.83
C ALA A 176 7.10 1.29 -7.94
N LEU A 177 6.37 2.40 -8.09
CA LEU A 177 5.35 2.58 -9.12
C LEU A 177 5.97 2.50 -10.53
N PHE A 178 7.12 3.13 -10.77
CA PHE A 178 7.82 3.02 -12.06
C PHE A 178 8.32 1.61 -12.38
N ARG A 179 8.42 0.72 -11.39
CA ARG A 179 8.80 -0.69 -11.55
C ARG A 179 7.61 -1.63 -11.62
N ASP A 180 6.39 -1.13 -11.41
CA ASP A 180 5.19 -1.95 -11.40
C ASP A 180 4.67 -2.17 -12.82
N THR A 181 4.91 -3.37 -13.35
CA THR A 181 4.51 -3.74 -14.71
C THR A 181 2.98 -3.76 -14.90
N ARG A 182 2.19 -3.83 -13.81
CA ARG A 182 0.72 -3.87 -13.89
C ARG A 182 0.11 -2.52 -14.28
N LEU A 183 0.82 -1.43 -13.99
CA LEU A 183 0.43 -0.07 -14.37
C LEU A 183 0.59 0.17 -15.88
N GLY A 184 1.50 -0.56 -16.54
CA GLY A 184 1.68 -0.56 -17.99
C GLY A 184 1.97 0.84 -18.54
N GLU A 185 1.37 1.18 -19.69
CA GLU A 185 1.60 2.46 -20.37
C GLU A 185 1.06 3.67 -19.60
N ASN A 186 0.17 3.46 -18.62
CA ASN A 186 -0.42 4.55 -17.84
C ASN A 186 0.59 5.28 -16.97
N ILE A 187 1.77 4.69 -16.73
CA ILE A 187 2.86 5.33 -15.99
C ILE A 187 3.71 6.26 -16.87
N ILE A 188 3.71 6.05 -18.19
CA ILE A 188 4.60 6.73 -19.15
C ILE A 188 4.52 8.26 -19.05
N PRO A 189 3.33 8.90 -18.92
CA PRO A 189 3.22 10.36 -18.85
C PRO A 189 4.00 11.00 -17.69
N TYR A 190 4.37 10.20 -16.67
CA TYR A 190 5.01 10.67 -15.45
C TYR A 190 6.51 10.40 -15.40
N VAL A 191 7.06 9.63 -16.34
CA VAL A 191 8.45 9.16 -16.31
C VAL A 191 9.43 10.33 -16.37
N ALA A 192 9.17 11.34 -17.21
CA ALA A 192 10.05 12.50 -17.34
C ALA A 192 10.16 13.30 -16.02
N ASP A 193 9.02 13.60 -15.39
CA ASP A 193 8.99 14.29 -14.10
C ASP A 193 9.59 13.45 -12.98
N GLY A 194 9.37 12.13 -12.99
CA GLY A 194 9.98 11.19 -12.05
C GLY A 194 11.50 11.15 -12.16
N ALA A 195 12.03 11.11 -13.40
CA ALA A 195 13.48 11.16 -13.65
C ALA A 195 14.08 12.49 -13.17
N LYS A 196 13.41 13.61 -13.46
CA LYS A 196 13.80 14.93 -12.95
C LYS A 196 13.85 14.95 -11.42
N ALA A 197 12.82 14.44 -10.75
CA ALA A 197 12.77 14.36 -9.29
C ALA A 197 13.92 13.51 -8.72
N ALA A 198 14.24 12.37 -9.35
CA ALA A 198 15.35 11.52 -8.93
C ALA A 198 16.72 12.22 -9.08
N ILE A 199 16.96 12.92 -10.20
CA ILE A 199 18.20 13.67 -10.43
C ILE A 199 18.35 14.78 -9.38
N LEU A 200 17.28 15.54 -9.12
CA LEU A 200 17.30 16.59 -8.10
C LEU A 200 17.50 16.00 -6.70
N GLY A 201 16.83 14.89 -6.37
CA GLY A 201 17.03 14.18 -5.10
C GLY A 201 18.46 13.69 -4.90
N PHE A 202 19.12 13.21 -5.96
CA PHE A 202 20.52 12.78 -5.93
C PHE A 202 21.49 13.90 -5.52
N THR A 203 21.17 15.14 -5.86
CA THR A 203 21.96 16.32 -5.47
C THR A 203 21.72 16.79 -4.03
N SER A 204 20.77 16.17 -3.31
CA SER A 204 20.42 16.57 -1.95
C SER A 204 21.57 16.34 -0.96
N PRO A 205 21.83 17.29 -0.03
CA PRO A 205 22.77 17.07 1.06
C PRO A 205 22.27 16.00 2.05
N VAL A 206 20.95 15.74 2.09
CA VAL A 206 20.33 14.77 3.01
C VAL A 206 20.45 13.36 2.45
N TRP A 207 21.20 12.50 3.13
CA TRP A 207 21.44 11.11 2.71
C TRP A 207 20.16 10.29 2.48
N ALA A 208 19.11 10.52 3.27
CA ALA A 208 17.86 9.77 3.11
C ALA A 208 17.09 10.12 1.81
N VAL A 209 17.32 11.31 1.25
CA VAL A 209 16.71 11.78 -0.01
C VAL A 209 17.53 11.31 -1.22
N ARG A 210 18.85 11.24 -1.08
CA ARG A 210 19.79 10.80 -2.10
C ARG A 210 19.73 9.30 -2.36
#